data_AF-A0A1G1NB86-F1
#
_entry.id   AF-A0A1G1NB86-F1
#
_cell.length_a   1.000
_cell.length_b   1.000
_cell.length_c   1.000
_cell.angle_alpha   90.00
_cell.angle_beta   90.00
_cell.angle_gamma   90.00
#
_symmetry.space_group_name_H-M   'P 1'
#
loop_
_entity.id
_entity.type
_entity.pdbx_description
1 polymer ?
#
loop_
_entity_poly.entity_id
_entity_poly.type
_entity_poly.pdbx_seq_one_letter_code
_entity_poly.pdbx_strand_id
1 'polypeptide(L)'
;MKKGNRGFTLVEIMIVVAIIALLAAIAIPNLLRAKISANDALAKGSLRSLSTASETFATSNNGNYPGDMTSLTTGATPPYINSNPCLAIPTSGFNYTCTVGTGGYTFIATPATVGTTGTTTFTMSTGGVLTP
;
A
#
# COMPACT_ATOMS: atom_id res chain seq x y z
N MET A 1 54.25 12.11 23.34
CA MET A 1 53.81 12.88 22.15
C MET A 1 52.30 13.11 22.25
N LYS A 2 51.85 14.33 22.57
CA LYS A 2 50.40 14.63 22.66
C LYS A 2 49.85 14.79 21.24
N LYS A 3 49.04 13.83 20.81
CA LYS A 3 48.30 13.86 19.55
C LYS A 3 47.29 15.01 19.65
N GLY A 4 47.48 16.07 18.88
CA GLY A 4 46.59 17.23 18.89
C GLY A 4 45.19 16.82 18.41
N ASN A 5 44.18 17.02 19.25
CA ASN A 5 42.78 16.92 18.83
C ASN A 5 42.51 18.06 17.85
N ARG A 6 42.40 17.73 16.56
CA ARG A 6 41.89 18.65 15.54
C ARG A 6 40.38 18.76 15.73
N GLY A 7 39.91 19.91 16.20
CA GLY A 7 38.48 20.24 16.23
C GLY A 7 38.00 20.68 14.86
N PHE A 8 36.73 20.40 14.55
CA PHE A 8 36.05 20.93 13.36
C PHE A 8 35.90 22.45 13.46
N THR A 9 36.04 23.15 12.34
CA THR A 9 35.75 24.59 12.28
C THR A 9 34.24 24.82 12.20
N LEU A 10 33.76 25.93 12.77
CA LEU A 10 32.36 26.33 12.63
C LEU A 10 31.98 26.55 11.15
N VAL A 11 32.92 27.07 10.36
CA VAL A 11 32.73 27.30 8.92
C VAL A 11 32.54 25.98 8.16
N GLU A 12 33.28 24.92 8.49
CA GLU A 12 33.08 23.59 7.90
C GLU A 12 31.67 23.07 8.14
N ILE A 13 31.16 23.18 9.37
CA ILE A 13 29.81 22.70 9.68
C ILE A 13 28.74 23.56 8.97
N MET A 14 28.95 24.88 8.85
CA MET A 14 28.00 25.75 8.15
C MET A 14 27.86 25.41 6.66
N ILE A 15 28.98 25.21 5.96
CA ILE A 15 28.95 24.87 4.52
C ILE A 15 28.32 23.49 4.30
N VAL A 16 28.65 22.52 5.16
CA VAL A 16 28.11 21.15 5.07
C VAL A 16 26.59 21.17 5.25
N VAL A 17 26.07 21.86 6.28
CA VAL A 17 24.63 21.95 6.50
C VAL A 17 23.92 22.70 5.37
N ALA A 18 24.56 23.74 4.80
CA ALA A 18 24.00 24.46 3.65
C ALA A 18 23.85 23.56 2.41
N ILE A 19 24.85 22.72 2.10
CA ILE A 19 24.79 21.79 0.97
C ILE A 19 23.74 20.68 1.24
N ILE A 20 23.69 20.13 2.45
CA ILE A 20 22.68 19.13 2.83
C ILE A 20 21.27 19.72 2.71
N ALA A 21 21.05 20.95 3.16
CA ALA A 21 19.75 21.64 3.06
C ALA A 21 19.33 21.84 1.60
N LEU A 22 20.26 22.22 0.72
CA LEU A 22 20.00 22.36 -0.72
C LEU A 22 19.59 21.01 -1.34
N LEU A 23 20.33 19.95 -1.06
CA LEU A 23 20.01 18.60 -1.58
C LEU A 23 18.67 18.10 -1.04
N ALA A 24 18.40 18.30 0.26
CA ALA A 24 17.15 17.91 0.90
C ALA A 24 15.94 18.66 0.28
N ALA A 25 16.07 19.95 -0.02
CA ALA A 25 15.00 20.74 -0.62
C ALA A 25 14.55 20.20 -1.98
N ILE A 26 15.46 19.63 -2.78
CA ILE A 26 15.14 19.01 -4.08
C ILE A 26 14.68 17.55 -3.90
N ALA A 27 15.31 16.81 -3.00
CA ALA A 27 15.08 15.38 -2.84
C ALA A 27 13.74 15.06 -2.14
N ILE A 28 13.38 15.80 -1.09
CA ILE A 28 12.17 15.56 -0.29
C ILE A 28 10.89 15.58 -1.13
N PRO A 29 10.59 16.61 -1.95
CA PRO A 29 9.34 16.62 -2.73
C PRO A 29 9.28 15.47 -3.75
N ASN A 30 10.42 15.07 -4.33
CA ASN A 30 10.48 13.94 -5.24
C ASN A 30 10.26 12.61 -4.51
N LEU A 31 10.84 12.46 -3.31
CA LEU A 31 10.63 11.29 -2.47
C LEU A 31 9.17 11.14 -2.05
N LEU A 32 8.49 12.24 -1.69
CA LEU A 32 7.07 12.23 -1.35
C LEU A 32 6.21 11.76 -2.52
N ARG A 33 6.46 12.27 -3.74
CA ARG A 33 5.78 11.81 -4.96
C ARG A 33 6.04 10.33 -5.26
N ALA A 34 7.29 9.88 -5.13
CA ALA A 34 7.65 8.48 -5.34
C ALA A 34 6.94 7.56 -4.34
N LYS A 35 6.83 7.98 -3.07
CA LYS A 35 6.12 7.23 -2.04
C LYS A 35 4.61 7.10 -2.34
N ILE A 36 3.97 8.18 -2.78
CA ILE A 36 2.55 8.16 -3.20
C ILE A 36 2.36 7.18 -4.35
N SER A 37 3.19 7.26 -5.40
CA SER A 37 3.13 6.33 -6.53
C SER A 37 3.33 4.86 -6.13
N ALA A 38 4.27 4.61 -5.22
CA ALA A 38 4.50 3.27 -4.68
C ALA A 38 3.28 2.74 -3.90
N ASN A 39 2.66 3.58 -3.06
CA ASN A 39 1.46 3.21 -2.32
C ASN A 39 0.28 2.91 -3.28
N ASP A 40 0.07 3.76 -4.30
CA ASP A 40 -0.97 3.53 -5.32
C ASP A 40 -0.75 2.19 -6.05
N ALA A 41 0.50 1.87 -6.40
CA ALA A 41 0.86 0.61 -7.04
C ALA A 41 0.60 -0.60 -6.13
N LEU A 42 0.96 -0.50 -4.85
CA LEU A 42 0.70 -1.52 -3.85
C LEU A 42 -0.81 -1.71 -3.63
N ALA A 43 -1.59 -0.63 -3.56
CA ALA A 43 -3.05 -0.71 -3.42
C ALA A 43 -3.71 -1.45 -4.58
N LYS A 44 -3.34 -1.10 -5.82
CA LYS A 44 -3.81 -1.82 -7.02
C LYS A 44 -3.37 -3.29 -7.00
N GLY A 45 -2.16 -3.58 -6.53
CA GLY A 45 -1.64 -4.94 -6.36
C GLY A 45 -2.48 -5.75 -5.36
N SER A 46 -2.74 -5.19 -4.18
CA SER A 46 -3.58 -5.80 -3.14
C SER A 46 -5.01 -6.06 -3.63
N LEU A 47 -5.62 -5.10 -4.33
CA LEU A 47 -6.96 -5.28 -4.91
C LEU A 47 -6.98 -6.40 -5.97
N ARG A 48 -5.95 -6.50 -6.80
CA ARG A 48 -5.81 -7.60 -7.76
C ARG A 48 -5.65 -8.95 -7.08
N SER A 49 -4.81 -9.03 -6.05
CA SER A 49 -4.65 -10.28 -5.29
C SER A 49 -5.96 -10.73 -4.64
N LEU A 50 -6.74 -9.81 -4.09
CA LEU A 50 -8.08 -10.10 -3.55
C LEU A 50 -9.06 -10.59 -4.63
N SER A 51 -9.08 -9.90 -5.77
CA SER A 51 -9.90 -10.29 -6.92
C SER A 51 -9.53 -11.69 -7.41
N THR A 52 -8.24 -11.96 -7.66
CA THR A 52 -7.76 -13.28 -8.08
C THR A 52 -8.11 -14.36 -7.06
N ALA A 53 -7.96 -14.10 -5.75
CA ALA A 53 -8.35 -15.04 -4.71
C ALA A 53 -9.86 -15.35 -4.75
N SER A 54 -10.68 -14.32 -4.96
CA SER A 54 -12.15 -14.46 -5.05
C SER A 54 -12.58 -15.21 -6.31
N GLU A 55 -11.97 -14.94 -7.46
CA GLU A 55 -12.23 -15.69 -8.70
C GLU A 55 -11.79 -17.15 -8.56
N THR A 56 -10.62 -17.40 -7.95
CA THR A 56 -10.11 -18.77 -7.73
C THR A 56 -10.98 -19.55 -6.74
N PHE A 57 -11.54 -18.87 -5.74
CA PHE A 57 -12.53 -19.46 -4.86
C PHE A 57 -13.80 -19.83 -5.64
N ALA A 58 -14.30 -18.93 -6.49
CA ALA A 58 -15.52 -19.17 -7.27
C ALA A 58 -15.39 -20.36 -8.23
N THR A 59 -14.23 -20.53 -8.89
CA THR A 59 -13.99 -21.70 -9.75
C THR A 59 -14.03 -23.01 -8.98
N SER A 60 -13.65 -23.00 -7.70
CA SER A 60 -13.68 -24.17 -6.82
C SER A 60 -15.05 -24.41 -6.16
N ASN A 61 -15.93 -23.40 -6.13
CA ASN A 61 -17.19 -23.40 -5.38
C ASN A 61 -18.42 -23.20 -6.29
N ASN A 62 -18.45 -23.91 -7.43
CA ASN A 62 -19.58 -23.91 -8.37
C ASN A 62 -19.97 -22.52 -8.88
N GLY A 63 -19.01 -21.60 -9.01
CA GLY A 63 -19.24 -20.23 -9.44
C GLY A 63 -19.73 -19.28 -8.34
N ASN A 64 -19.87 -19.75 -7.09
CA ASN A 64 -20.24 -18.89 -5.97
C ASN A 64 -19.01 -18.17 -5.41
N TYR A 65 -19.13 -16.86 -5.23
CA TYR A 65 -18.10 -16.05 -4.60
C TYR A 65 -18.06 -16.26 -3.08
N PRO A 66 -16.95 -15.91 -2.41
CA PRO A 66 -16.83 -16.05 -0.96
C PRO A 66 -17.91 -15.23 -0.25
N GLY A 67 -18.65 -15.86 0.67
CA GLY A 67 -19.63 -15.17 1.50
C GLY A 67 -19.01 -14.35 2.63
N ASP A 68 -17.76 -14.63 2.97
CA ASP A 68 -16.99 -13.93 4.00
C ASP A 68 -15.48 -13.97 3.67
N MET A 69 -14.72 -12.97 4.13
CA MET A 69 -13.26 -12.90 3.92
C MET A 69 -12.49 -14.06 4.58
N THR A 70 -13.04 -14.68 5.62
CA THR A 70 -12.48 -15.89 6.24
C THR A 70 -12.45 -17.06 5.26
N SER A 71 -13.39 -17.16 4.32
CA SER A 71 -13.41 -18.22 3.29
C SER A 71 -12.20 -18.15 2.34
N LEU A 72 -11.59 -16.98 2.20
CA LEU A 72 -10.37 -16.78 1.39
C LEU A 72 -9.07 -16.99 2.19
N THR A 73 -9.16 -17.00 3.51
CA THR A 73 -8.02 -17.02 4.42
C THR A 73 -8.06 -18.30 5.27
N THR A 74 -8.36 -18.19 6.56
CA THR A 74 -8.28 -19.30 7.52
C THR A 74 -9.35 -20.38 7.32
N GLY A 75 -10.40 -20.09 6.56
CA GLY A 75 -11.46 -21.03 6.20
C GLY A 75 -11.14 -21.94 5.03
N ALA A 76 -9.97 -21.77 4.38
CA ALA A 76 -9.51 -22.60 3.28
C ALA A 76 -8.11 -23.17 3.56
N THR A 77 -7.90 -24.44 3.20
CA THR A 77 -6.61 -25.12 3.33
C THR A 77 -6.22 -25.76 1.99
N PRO A 78 -5.20 -25.24 1.27
CA PRO A 78 -4.42 -24.02 1.57
C PRO A 78 -5.25 -22.73 1.40
N PRO A 79 -4.85 -21.61 2.06
CA PRO A 79 -5.54 -20.32 1.90
C PRO A 79 -5.37 -19.76 0.49
N TYR A 80 -6.41 -19.07 -0.01
CA TYR A 80 -6.38 -18.41 -1.32
C TYR A 80 -5.60 -17.09 -1.29
N ILE A 81 -5.49 -16.46 -0.12
CA ILE A 81 -4.67 -15.26 0.10
C ILE A 81 -3.96 -15.32 1.46
N ASN A 82 -2.67 -15.00 1.47
CA ASN A 82 -1.81 -15.10 2.66
C ASN A 82 -1.85 -13.87 3.57
N SER A 83 -2.32 -12.73 3.06
CA SER A 83 -2.45 -11.48 3.80
C SER A 83 -3.81 -10.88 3.50
N ASN A 84 -4.57 -10.57 4.55
CA ASN A 84 -5.86 -9.94 4.42
C ASN A 84 -5.72 -8.42 4.58
N PRO A 85 -5.71 -7.63 3.49
CA PRO A 85 -5.67 -6.17 3.58
C PRO A 85 -6.99 -5.57 4.08
N CYS A 86 -8.09 -6.34 4.10
CA CYS A 86 -9.43 -5.90 4.50
C CYS A 86 -9.61 -5.71 6.01
N LEU A 87 -8.53 -5.74 6.77
CA LEU A 87 -8.55 -5.36 8.16
C LEU A 87 -8.74 -3.85 8.25
N ALA A 88 -9.46 -3.36 9.26
CA ALA A 88 -9.72 -1.93 9.47
C ALA A 88 -8.46 -1.15 9.94
N ILE A 89 -7.29 -1.48 9.39
CA ILE A 89 -5.98 -0.93 9.70
C ILE A 89 -5.36 -0.45 8.38
N PRO A 90 -4.87 0.81 8.32
CA PRO A 90 -4.21 1.31 7.13
C PRO A 90 -3.01 0.44 6.74
N THR A 91 -3.03 -0.10 5.52
CA THR A 91 -1.94 -0.90 4.97
C THR A 91 -1.32 -0.15 3.79
N SER A 92 -0.02 0.14 3.86
CA SER A 92 0.70 0.90 2.84
C SER A 92 0.06 2.26 2.50
N GLY A 93 -0.53 2.93 3.50
CA GLY A 93 -1.14 4.24 3.33
C GLY A 93 -2.56 4.24 2.76
N PHE A 94 -3.19 3.07 2.63
CA PHE A 94 -4.58 2.91 2.18
C PHE A 94 -5.40 2.14 3.22
N ASN A 95 -6.67 2.53 3.37
CA ASN A 95 -7.70 1.76 4.07
C ASN A 95 -8.45 0.91 3.05
N TYR A 96 -8.66 -0.36 3.35
CA TYR A 96 -9.39 -1.27 2.48
C TYR A 96 -10.75 -1.58 3.07
N THR A 97 -11.79 -1.37 2.27
CA THR A 97 -13.15 -1.82 2.57
C THR A 97 -13.46 -2.98 1.63
N CYS A 98 -13.77 -4.14 2.20
CA CYS A 98 -14.04 -5.34 1.42
C CYS A 98 -15.46 -5.81 1.68
N THR A 99 -16.27 -5.79 0.63
CA THR A 99 -17.61 -6.35 0.64
C THR A 99 -17.58 -7.60 -0.22
N VAL A 100 -17.88 -8.74 0.38
CA VAL A 100 -17.98 -10.02 -0.30
C VAL A 100 -19.35 -10.62 -0.07
N GLY A 101 -19.84 -11.35 -1.05
CA GLY A 101 -21.10 -12.08 -0.99
C GLY A 101 -21.11 -13.16 -2.04
N THR A 102 -22.02 -14.13 -1.91
CA THR A 102 -22.11 -15.26 -2.83
C THR A 102 -22.34 -14.84 -4.29
N GLY A 103 -22.97 -13.68 -4.51
CA GLY A 103 -23.21 -13.09 -5.83
C GLY A 103 -22.09 -12.21 -6.38
N GLY A 104 -21.00 -11.98 -5.64
CA GLY A 104 -19.89 -11.14 -6.09
C GLY A 104 -19.11 -10.46 -4.96
N TYR A 105 -18.08 -9.72 -5.34
CA TYR A 105 -17.28 -8.91 -4.44
C TYR A 105 -17.11 -7.48 -4.95
N THR A 106 -16.83 -6.58 -4.01
CA THR A 106 -16.38 -5.20 -4.24
C THR A 106 -15.32 -4.87 -3.20
N PHE A 107 -14.12 -4.55 -3.67
CA PHE A 107 -12.99 -4.15 -2.85
C PHE A 107 -12.65 -2.70 -3.14
N ILE A 108 -12.54 -1.87 -2.11
CA ILE A 108 -12.28 -0.44 -2.23
C ILE A 108 -11.03 -0.12 -1.43
N ALA A 109 -10.04 0.49 -2.07
CA ALA A 109 -8.84 1.04 -1.42
C ALA A 109 -8.94 2.57 -1.41
N THR A 110 -9.20 3.15 -0.25
CA THR A 110 -9.24 4.61 -0.02
C THR A 110 -7.92 5.09 0.58
N PRO A 111 -7.33 6.21 0.12
CA PRO A 111 -6.14 6.77 0.78
C PRO A 111 -6.42 7.08 2.25
N ALA A 112 -5.52 6.67 3.16
CA ALA A 112 -5.63 6.99 4.58
C ALA A 112 -5.54 8.51 4.85
N THR A 113 -4.79 9.24 4.03
CA THR A 113 -4.76 10.70 4.02
C THR A 113 -4.59 11.18 2.58
N VAL A 114 -5.65 11.76 2.03
CA VAL A 114 -5.69 12.25 0.65
C VAL A 114 -4.59 13.29 0.43
N GLY A 115 -3.85 13.16 -0.66
CA GLY A 115 -2.74 14.05 -1.03
C GLY A 115 -1.43 13.78 -0.28
N THR A 116 -1.41 12.84 0.67
CA THR A 116 -0.20 12.47 1.43
C THR A 116 0.17 11.00 1.26
N THR A 117 -0.80 10.09 1.38
CA THR A 117 -0.55 8.64 1.25
C THR A 117 -1.00 8.07 -0.10
N GLY A 118 -1.96 8.73 -0.76
CA GLY A 118 -2.52 8.37 -2.06
C GLY A 118 -3.31 9.56 -2.62
N THR A 119 -3.66 9.51 -3.89
CA THR A 119 -4.37 10.62 -4.59
C THR A 119 -5.82 10.30 -4.92
N THR A 120 -6.13 9.03 -5.23
CA THR A 120 -7.46 8.60 -5.65
C THR A 120 -7.87 7.32 -4.92
N THR A 121 -9.18 7.03 -4.93
CA THR A 121 -9.72 5.79 -4.39
C THR A 121 -9.74 4.76 -5.49
N PHE A 122 -9.32 3.52 -5.23
CA PHE A 122 -9.39 2.45 -6.24
C PHE A 122 -10.50 1.47 -5.85
N THR A 123 -11.39 1.18 -6.78
CA THR A 123 -12.46 0.19 -6.59
C THR A 123 -12.25 -0.97 -7.56
N MET A 124 -12.34 -2.19 -7.03
CA MET A 124 -12.27 -3.43 -7.78
C MET A 124 -13.59 -4.17 -7.58
N SER A 125 -14.38 -4.29 -8.65
CA SER A 125 -15.62 -5.08 -8.63
C SER A 125 -15.40 -6.48 -9.19
N THR A 126 -16.44 -7.30 -9.08
CA THR A 126 -16.50 -8.66 -9.65
C THR A 126 -16.10 -8.65 -11.12
N GLY A 127 -15.30 -9.64 -11.55
CA GLY A 127 -14.72 -9.67 -12.90
C GLY A 127 -13.39 -8.90 -13.03
N GLY A 128 -12.79 -8.46 -11.93
CA GLY A 128 -11.45 -7.86 -11.93
C GLY A 128 -11.36 -6.46 -12.55
N VAL A 129 -12.49 -5.75 -12.63
CA VAL A 129 -12.55 -4.40 -13.19
C VAL A 129 -12.05 -3.39 -12.17
N LEU A 130 -10.88 -2.80 -12.44
CA LEU A 130 -10.30 -1.75 -11.61
C LEU A 130 -10.77 -0.37 -12.10
N THR A 131 -11.38 0.40 -11.20
CA THR A 131 -11.85 1.77 -11.43
C THR A 131 -11.17 2.73 -10.44
N PRO A 132 -10.69 3.90 -10.92
CA PRO A 132 -10.07 4.92 -10.07
C PRO A 132 -11.08 5.88 -9.41
#